data_AF-A0A357CZ86-F1
#
_entry.id   AF-A0A357CZ86-F1
#
_cell.length_a   1.000
_cell.length_b   1.000
_cell.length_c   1.000
_cell.angle_alpha   90.00
_cell.angle_beta   90.00
_cell.angle_gamma   90.00
#
_symmetry.space_group_name_H-M   'P 1'
#
loop_
_entity.id
_entity.type
_entity.pdbx_description
1 polymer ?
#
loop_
_entity_poly.entity_id
_entity_poly.type
_entity_poly.pdbx_seq_one_letter_code
_entity_poly.pdbx_strand_id
1 'polypeptide(L)'
;MKISSNYTGGNIKLLSADDGTVKLEQELRGTTKWWFYWNLRVEGTQGRNLVFEFQNGEVVCPFGPAVSDDGYNWSFGVQSCYLSGTSFKYSFSESEKIKYFAFSLPYQLAHF
;
A
#
# COMPACT_ATOMS: atom_id res chain seq x y z
N MET A 1 -11.32 -6.89 -6.57
CA MET A 1 -10.08 -6.32 -6.01
C MET A 1 -9.04 -7.41 -5.84
N LYS A 2 -7.79 -7.11 -6.19
CA LYS A 2 -6.64 -7.98 -5.96
C LYS A 2 -5.54 -7.17 -5.29
N ILE A 3 -4.97 -7.71 -4.20
CA ILE A 3 -3.77 -7.20 -3.54
C ILE A 3 -2.62 -8.15 -3.85
N SER A 4 -1.46 -7.61 -4.22
CA SER A 4 -0.27 -8.41 -4.57
C SER A 4 1.00 -7.73 -4.08
N SER A 5 1.97 -8.55 -3.67
CA SER A 5 3.38 -8.18 -3.41
C SER A 5 4.34 -8.93 -4.35
N ASN A 6 3.84 -9.60 -5.39
CA ASN A 6 4.66 -10.40 -6.30
C ASN A 6 5.36 -9.54 -7.37
N TYR A 7 6.29 -8.70 -6.93
CA TYR A 7 7.19 -7.87 -7.74
C TYR A 7 8.38 -7.45 -6.87
N THR A 8 9.43 -6.90 -7.49
CA THR A 8 10.62 -6.42 -6.78
C THR A 8 10.23 -5.42 -5.69
N GLY A 9 10.76 -5.60 -4.48
CA GLY A 9 10.46 -4.75 -3.34
C GLY A 9 9.05 -4.88 -2.77
N GLY A 10 8.19 -5.77 -3.28
CA GLY A 10 6.87 -6.03 -2.71
C GLY A 10 6.94 -6.69 -1.32
N ASN A 11 6.13 -6.20 -0.38
CA ASN A 11 5.98 -6.76 0.95
C ASN A 11 4.58 -6.44 1.49
N ILE A 12 3.68 -7.41 1.45
CA ILE A 12 2.35 -7.31 2.06
C ILE A 12 1.69 -8.68 2.10
N LYS A 13 0.81 -8.87 3.09
CA LYS A 13 -0.17 -9.95 3.17
C LYS A 13 -1.57 -9.33 3.31
N LEU A 14 -2.50 -9.82 2.49
CA LEU A 14 -3.93 -9.52 2.66
C LEU A 14 -4.51 -10.43 3.74
N LEU A 15 -5.17 -9.84 4.74
CA LEU A 15 -5.86 -10.58 5.80
C LEU A 15 -7.35 -10.70 5.50
N SER A 16 -8.02 -9.58 5.20
CA SER A 16 -9.42 -9.55 4.78
C SER A 16 -9.75 -8.29 3.98
N ALA A 17 -10.90 -8.28 3.32
CA ALA A 17 -11.37 -7.16 2.52
C ALA A 17 -12.90 -7.10 2.53
N ASP A 18 -13.44 -6.32 3.47
CA ASP A 18 -14.87 -6.31 3.82
C ASP A 18 -15.34 -4.86 3.99
N ASP A 19 -16.55 -4.54 3.53
CA ASP A 19 -17.23 -3.25 3.77
C ASP A 19 -16.40 -1.97 3.50
N GLY A 20 -15.49 -2.03 2.51
CA GLY A 20 -14.64 -0.89 2.14
C GLY A 20 -13.34 -0.79 2.95
N THR A 21 -13.09 -1.71 3.87
CA THR A 21 -11.84 -1.82 4.64
C THR A 21 -11.01 -3.00 4.15
N VAL A 22 -9.72 -2.75 3.90
CA VAL A 22 -8.72 -3.73 3.47
C VAL A 22 -7.73 -3.91 4.61
N LYS A 23 -7.77 -5.08 5.26
CA LYS A 23 -6.89 -5.38 6.39
C LYS A 23 -5.60 -6.03 5.89
N LEU A 24 -4.48 -5.45 6.27
CA LEU A 24 -3.16 -5.78 5.75
C LEU A 24 -2.16 -6.05 6.88
N GLU A 25 -1.10 -6.79 6.54
CA GLU A 25 0.03 -7.05 7.43
C GLU A 25 1.33 -7.14 6.63
N GLN A 26 2.46 -6.70 7.19
CA GLN A 26 3.79 -6.89 6.60
C GLN A 26 4.19 -8.37 6.65
N GLU A 27 4.98 -8.80 5.68
CA GLU A 27 5.57 -10.14 5.73
C GLU A 27 6.98 -10.08 6.31
N LEU A 28 7.25 -10.88 7.35
CA LEU A 28 8.55 -10.86 8.02
C LEU A 28 9.68 -11.57 7.24
N ARG A 29 9.37 -12.32 6.18
CA ARG A 29 10.33 -12.89 5.20
C ARG A 29 11.67 -13.39 5.79
N GLY A 30 11.59 -14.22 6.83
CA GLY A 30 12.76 -14.85 7.46
C GLY A 30 13.29 -14.16 8.71
N THR A 31 12.75 -13.00 9.11
CA THR A 31 12.93 -12.47 10.47
C THR A 31 11.76 -12.86 11.38
N THR A 32 12.02 -12.98 12.68
CA THR A 32 11.00 -13.11 13.73
C THR A 32 10.75 -11.79 14.46
N LYS A 33 11.49 -10.75 14.09
CA LYS A 33 11.36 -9.41 14.65
C LYS A 33 10.37 -8.61 13.85
N TRP A 34 9.66 -7.72 14.54
CA TRP A 34 8.77 -6.75 13.92
C TRP A 34 9.49 -5.93 12.85
N TRP A 35 8.79 -5.60 11.77
CA TRP A 35 9.32 -4.88 10.63
C TRP A 35 8.27 -3.90 10.08
N PHE A 36 8.70 -2.67 9.80
CA PHE A 36 7.80 -1.58 9.44
C PHE A 36 7.48 -1.50 7.94
N TYR A 37 8.34 -2.06 7.08
CA TYR A 37 8.25 -1.83 5.63
C TYR A 37 7.08 -2.57 5.00
N TRP A 38 6.42 -1.91 4.06
CA TRP A 38 5.37 -2.48 3.23
C TRP A 38 5.39 -1.85 1.83
N ASN A 39 4.96 -2.64 0.84
CA ASN A 39 4.83 -2.23 -0.56
C ASN A 39 3.85 -3.17 -1.24
N LEU A 40 2.78 -2.62 -1.80
CA LEU A 40 1.68 -3.40 -2.38
C LEU A 40 1.15 -2.81 -3.69
N ARG A 41 0.61 -3.71 -4.52
CA ARG A 41 -0.14 -3.40 -5.73
C ARG A 41 -1.61 -3.73 -5.51
N VAL A 42 -2.49 -2.83 -5.92
CA VAL A 42 -3.94 -2.97 -5.90
C VAL A 42 -4.47 -2.92 -7.32
N GLU A 43 -5.37 -3.84 -7.66
CA GLU A 43 -6.07 -3.89 -8.95
C GLU A 43 -7.57 -4.11 -8.74
N GLY A 44 -8.41 -3.63 -9.66
CA GLY A 44 -9.86 -3.91 -9.64
C GLY A 44 -10.59 -3.19 -8.50
N THR A 45 -10.28 -1.91 -8.29
CA THR A 45 -10.84 -1.01 -7.25
C THR A 45 -11.40 0.29 -7.81
N GLN A 46 -11.57 0.40 -9.13
CA GLN A 46 -12.11 1.57 -9.80
C GLN A 46 -13.41 2.06 -9.16
N GLY A 47 -13.52 3.38 -8.97
CA GLY A 47 -14.70 4.04 -8.39
C GLY A 47 -14.92 3.77 -6.89
N ARG A 48 -14.05 2.98 -6.23
CA ARG A 48 -14.21 2.64 -4.80
C ARG A 48 -13.47 3.63 -3.92
N ASN A 49 -13.97 3.79 -2.71
CA ASN A 49 -13.29 4.51 -1.64
C ASN A 49 -12.93 3.52 -0.55
N LEU A 50 -11.64 3.25 -0.36
CA LEU A 50 -11.17 2.17 0.50
C LEU A 50 -10.30 2.70 1.63
N VAL A 51 -10.45 2.08 2.81
CA VAL A 51 -9.55 2.24 3.94
C VAL A 51 -8.59 1.06 3.96
N PHE A 52 -7.29 1.32 3.99
CA PHE A 52 -6.25 0.34 4.17
C PHE A 52 -5.78 0.38 5.62
N GLU A 53 -5.91 -0.73 6.33
CA GLU A 53 -5.70 -0.82 7.78
C GLU A 53 -4.64 -1.89 8.10
N PHE A 54 -3.52 -1.48 8.68
CA PHE A 54 -2.42 -2.34 9.07
C PHE A 54 -2.63 -2.92 10.46
N GLN A 55 -2.55 -4.25 10.58
CA GLN A 55 -2.84 -4.98 11.81
C GLN A 55 -1.59 -5.27 12.66
N ASN A 56 -0.41 -4.84 12.21
CA ASN A 56 0.87 -5.11 12.87
C ASN A 56 1.70 -3.83 13.08
N GLY A 57 1.20 -2.98 13.96
CA GLY A 57 1.84 -1.74 14.39
C GLY A 57 1.50 -0.51 13.56
N GLU A 58 1.98 0.64 14.04
CA GLU A 58 1.78 1.94 13.40
C GLU A 58 2.86 2.18 12.34
N VAL A 59 2.57 1.78 11.10
CA VAL A 59 3.51 1.80 9.96
C VAL A 59 3.13 2.80 8.87
N VAL A 60 2.07 3.59 9.08
CA VAL A 60 1.63 4.62 8.14
C VAL A 60 2.16 5.96 8.63
N CYS A 61 2.98 6.62 7.81
CA CYS A 61 3.50 7.93 8.13
C CYS A 61 2.43 9.03 7.97
N PRO A 62 2.54 10.17 8.67
CA PRO A 62 1.60 11.29 8.54
C PRO A 62 1.40 11.85 7.12
N PHE A 63 2.38 11.65 6.22
CA PHE A 63 2.28 12.03 4.81
C PHE A 63 1.49 11.03 3.95
N GLY A 64 1.03 9.92 4.54
CA GLY A 64 0.39 8.82 3.82
C GLY A 64 1.39 7.97 3.02
N PRO A 65 0.87 7.09 2.13
CA PRO A 65 1.69 6.26 1.25
C PRO A 65 2.47 7.07 0.20
N ALA A 66 3.62 6.55 -0.21
CA ALA A 66 4.11 6.79 -1.57
C ALA A 66 3.21 6.05 -2.57
N VAL A 67 2.87 6.67 -3.69
CA VAL A 67 1.98 6.10 -4.70
C VAL A 67 2.63 6.04 -6.08
N SER A 68 2.18 5.08 -6.89
CA SER A 68 2.62 4.95 -8.28
C SER A 68 1.54 4.30 -9.15
N ASP A 69 1.48 4.67 -10.43
CA ASP A 69 0.58 4.06 -11.43
C ASP A 69 1.20 2.85 -12.14
N ASP A 70 2.53 2.80 -12.22
CA ASP A 70 3.29 1.81 -13.00
C ASP A 70 4.24 0.95 -12.14
N GLY A 71 4.41 1.30 -10.86
CA GLY A 71 5.34 0.65 -9.94
C GLY A 71 6.78 1.13 -10.09
N TYR A 72 7.03 2.14 -10.92
CA TYR A 72 8.35 2.67 -11.26
C TYR A 72 8.47 4.17 -10.92
N ASN A 73 7.49 4.97 -11.31
CA ASN A 73 7.42 6.39 -11.03
C ASN A 73 6.61 6.61 -9.74
N TRP A 74 7.28 7.02 -8.66
CA TRP A 74 6.68 7.17 -7.33
C TRP A 74 6.62 8.63 -6.88
N SER A 75 5.56 9.00 -6.18
CA SER A 75 5.41 10.33 -5.59
C SER A 75 4.66 10.29 -4.25
N PHE A 76 4.84 11.33 -3.45
CA PHE A 76 4.02 11.62 -2.28
C PHE A 76 3.01 12.74 -2.57
N GLY A 77 2.00 12.89 -1.72
CA GLY A 77 1.15 14.09 -1.71
C GLY A 77 0.08 14.13 -2.79
N VAL A 78 -0.25 13.00 -3.42
CA VAL A 78 -1.25 12.95 -4.50
C VAL A 78 -2.67 13.21 -3.99
N GLN A 79 -2.95 12.89 -2.72
CA GLN A 79 -4.13 13.35 -1.98
C GLN A 79 -3.90 13.23 -0.47
N SER A 80 -4.76 13.86 0.34
CA SER A 80 -4.77 13.66 1.80
C SER A 80 -5.34 12.27 2.13
N CYS A 81 -4.44 11.30 2.34
CA CYS A 81 -4.81 9.90 2.61
C CYS A 81 -4.73 9.51 4.09
N TYR A 82 -3.94 10.20 4.90
CA TYR A 82 -3.64 9.76 6.26
C TYR A 82 -4.90 9.79 7.15
N LEU A 83 -5.14 8.69 7.88
CA LEU A 83 -6.17 8.62 8.92
C LEU A 83 -5.53 8.43 10.30
N SER A 84 -4.58 7.51 10.43
CA SER A 84 -3.88 7.20 11.68
C SER A 84 -2.54 6.51 11.39
N GLY A 85 -1.73 6.28 12.43
CA GLY A 85 -0.49 5.49 12.30
C GLY A 85 -0.71 4.08 11.75
N THR A 86 -1.92 3.54 11.84
CA THR A 86 -2.28 2.21 11.31
C THR A 86 -3.06 2.25 10.01
N SER A 87 -3.50 3.42 9.51
CA SER A 87 -4.43 3.43 8.39
C SER A 87 -4.36 4.66 7.49
N PHE A 88 -4.70 4.43 6.23
CA PHE A 88 -4.92 5.48 5.24
C PHE A 88 -6.14 5.18 4.38
N LYS A 89 -6.73 6.22 3.81
CA LYS A 89 -7.88 6.14 2.91
C LYS A 89 -7.49 6.59 1.51
N TYR A 90 -7.98 5.87 0.50
CA TYR A 90 -7.75 6.22 -0.89
C TYR A 90 -9.06 6.12 -1.68
N SER A 91 -9.40 7.22 -2.36
CA SER A 91 -10.51 7.26 -3.32
C SER A 91 -9.97 6.95 -4.71
N PHE A 92 -10.39 5.84 -5.29
CA PHE A 92 -10.00 5.43 -6.64
C PHE A 92 -10.93 6.06 -7.67
N SER A 93 -10.36 6.57 -8.76
CA SER A 93 -11.12 7.02 -9.93
C SER A 93 -11.68 5.83 -10.72
N GLU A 94 -12.62 6.10 -11.62
CA GLU A 94 -13.18 5.09 -12.54
C GLU A 94 -12.13 4.55 -13.55
N SER A 95 -11.03 5.27 -13.77
CA SER A 95 -9.98 4.90 -14.73
C SER A 95 -8.76 4.23 -14.10
N GLU A 96 -8.61 4.27 -12.77
CA GLU A 96 -7.47 3.71 -12.03
C GLU A 96 -7.56 2.18 -11.90
N LYS A 97 -7.18 1.46 -12.96
CA LYS A 97 -7.20 -0.01 -13.00
C LYS A 97 -6.20 -0.65 -12.03
N ILE A 98 -5.10 0.04 -11.79
CA ILE A 98 -3.96 -0.40 -11.00
C ILE A 98 -3.45 0.79 -10.19
N LYS A 99 -3.00 0.52 -8.97
CA LYS A 99 -2.31 1.48 -8.13
C LYS A 99 -1.32 0.77 -7.24
N TYR A 100 -0.20 1.41 -6.98
CA TYR A 100 0.81 0.93 -6.04
C TYR A 100 0.86 1.86 -4.84
N PHE A 101 1.10 1.27 -3.67
CA PHE A 101 1.29 1.97 -2.41
C PHE A 101 2.51 1.42 -1.69
N ALA A 102 3.34 2.28 -1.12
CA ALA A 102 4.51 1.88 -0.34
C ALA A 102 4.73 2.79 0.86
N PHE A 103 5.45 2.25 1.86
CA PHE A 103 5.88 2.99 3.05
C PHE A 103 6.65 4.28 2.68
N SER A 104 7.54 4.20 1.70
CA SER A 104 8.30 5.32 1.13
C SER A 104 8.66 5.01 -0.32
N LEU A 105 9.29 5.95 -1.03
CA LEU A 105 9.76 5.73 -2.40
C LEU A 105 10.69 4.50 -2.43
N PRO A 106 10.32 3.41 -3.13
CA PRO A 106 11.15 2.23 -3.22
C PRO A 106 12.45 2.54 -3.96
N TYR A 107 13.57 2.04 -3.45
CA TYR A 107 14.85 2.10 -4.15
C TYR A 107 15.13 0.70 -4.74
N GLN A 108 14.98 0.56 -6.05
CA GLN A 108 15.05 -0.73 -6.74
C GLN A 108 16.13 -0.70 -7.83
N LEU A 109 16.65 -1.87 -8.18
CA LEU A 109 17.70 -1.99 -9.21
C LEU A 109 17.25 -1.40 -10.56
N ALA A 110 15.97 -1.50 -10.90
CA ALA A 110 15.43 -0.94 -12.14
C ALA A 110 15.51 0.60 -12.22
N HIS A 111 15.72 1.30 -11.10
CA HIS A 111 15.88 2.76 -11.07
C HIS A 111 17.30 3.23 -11.43
N PHE A 112 18.19 2.32 -11.84
CA PHE A 112 19.56 2.58 -12.32
C PHE A 112 19.74 2.09 -13.75
#